data_AF-A0AA94LKA6-F1
#
_entry.id   AF-A0AA94LKA6-F1
#
_cell.length_a   1.000
_cell.length_b   1.000
_cell.length_c   1.000
_cell.angle_alpha   90.00
_cell.angle_beta   90.00
_cell.angle_gamma   90.00
#
_symmetry.space_group_name_H-M   'P 1'
#
loop_
_entity.id
_entity.type
_entity.pdbx_description
1 polymer ?
#
loop_
_entity_poly.entity_id
_entity_poly.type
_entity_poly.pdbx_seq_one_letter_code
_entity_poly.pdbx_strand_id
1 'polypeptide(L)'
;MKKIKFLLFVLLALLYVSNANALIVNDTFTRDGNTYRVTKMDEAHDGIPQTYNVAFVSSTNTTVNIPATVADPHNQYTFNVTAIANNSTVPNATSVTMPNTIVRIEANAFKGGNITSASST
;
A
#
# COMPACT_ATOMS: atom_id res chain seq x y z
N MET A 1 4.25 47.30 4.21
CA MET A 1 4.47 46.12 5.10
C MET A 1 3.43 45.00 4.96
N LYS A 2 2.12 45.28 4.84
CA LYS A 2 1.09 44.21 4.72
C LYS A 2 1.25 43.30 3.48
N LYS A 3 1.60 43.86 2.31
CA LYS A 3 1.74 43.11 1.04
C LYS A 3 2.95 42.15 1.01
N ILE A 4 4.09 42.58 1.58
CA ILE A 4 5.30 41.73 1.70
C ILE A 4 5.06 40.57 2.66
N LYS A 5 4.37 40.83 3.79
CA LYS A 5 3.99 39.78 4.74
C LYS A 5 3.04 38.77 4.10
N PHE A 6 2.03 39.23 3.34
CA PHE A 6 1.13 38.35 2.60
C PHE A 6 1.86 37.49 1.55
N LEU A 7 2.78 38.10 0.77
CA LEU A 7 3.59 37.36 -0.21
C LEU A 7 4.48 36.30 0.45
N LEU A 8 5.06 36.60 1.63
CA LEU A 8 5.81 35.63 2.42
C LEU A 8 4.95 34.46 2.90
N PHE A 9 3.69 34.70 3.30
CA PHE A 9 2.76 33.62 3.67
C PHE A 9 2.40 32.73 2.48
N VAL A 10 2.18 33.31 1.29
CA VAL A 10 1.93 32.54 0.06
C VAL A 10 3.18 31.74 -0.35
N LEU A 11 4.37 32.33 -0.26
CA LEU A 11 5.62 31.64 -0.59
C LEU A 11 5.90 30.48 0.38
N LEU A 12 5.61 30.65 1.67
CA LEU A 12 5.74 29.61 2.67
C LEU A 12 4.74 28.47 2.40
N ALA A 13 3.50 28.77 2.02
CA ALA A 13 2.50 27.78 1.62
C ALA A 13 2.94 26.95 0.40
N LEU A 14 3.66 27.54 -0.56
CA LEU A 14 4.21 26.85 -1.73
C LEU A 14 5.41 25.95 -1.40
N LEU A 15 6.14 26.22 -0.31
CA LEU A 15 7.21 25.35 0.18
C LEU A 15 6.68 24.08 0.88
N TYR A 16 5.39 24.03 1.23
CA TYR A 16 4.74 22.82 1.77
C TYR A 16 4.42 21.77 0.69
N VAL A 17 4.73 22.01 -0.58
CA VAL A 17 4.55 21.00 -1.62
C VAL A 17 5.50 19.83 -1.35
N SER A 18 4.96 18.75 -0.80
CA SER A 18 5.68 17.50 -0.58
C SER A 18 6.13 16.93 -1.92
N ASN A 19 7.42 16.60 -2.05
CA ASN A 19 7.95 15.90 -3.22
C ASN A 19 7.34 14.49 -3.28
N ALA A 20 6.25 14.33 -4.03
CA ALA A 20 5.66 13.02 -4.30
C ALA A 20 6.50 12.33 -5.38
N ASN A 21 7.27 11.32 -5.00
CA ASN A 21 7.90 10.42 -5.97
C ASN A 21 6.81 9.49 -6.51
N ALA A 22 6.71 9.38 -7.83
CA ALA A 22 5.82 8.40 -8.44
C ALA A 22 6.31 6.98 -8.08
N LEU A 23 5.41 6.15 -7.57
CA LEU A 23 5.70 4.73 -7.34
C LEU A 23 5.80 4.00 -8.68
N ILE A 24 6.76 3.09 -8.80
CA ILE A 24 6.90 2.18 -9.94
C ILE A 24 6.81 0.72 -9.49
N VAL A 25 6.71 -0.20 -10.45
CA VAL A 25 6.69 -1.64 -10.15
C VAL A 25 7.94 -2.04 -9.36
N ASN A 26 7.72 -2.87 -8.33
CA ASN A 26 8.67 -3.30 -7.29
C ASN A 26 8.92 -2.31 -6.16
N ASP A 27 8.45 -1.07 -6.23
CA ASP A 27 8.49 -0.18 -5.07
C ASP A 27 7.66 -0.74 -3.93
N THR A 28 8.07 -0.40 -2.71
CA THR A 28 7.33 -0.78 -1.50
C THR A 28 6.88 0.45 -0.74
N PHE A 29 5.73 0.32 -0.07
CA PHE A 29 5.24 1.34 0.84
C PHE A 29 4.54 0.68 2.02
N THR A 30 4.41 1.43 3.12
CA THR A 30 3.73 0.97 4.33
C THR A 30 2.50 1.83 4.59
N ARG A 31 1.40 1.17 4.96
CA ARG A 31 0.15 1.80 5.40
C ARG A 31 -0.46 0.97 6.51
N ASP A 32 -0.83 1.62 7.62
CA ASP A 32 -1.50 0.99 8.77
C ASP A 32 -0.75 -0.26 9.30
N GLY A 33 0.58 -0.19 9.37
CA GLY A 33 1.44 -1.29 9.85
C GLY A 33 1.64 -2.44 8.86
N ASN A 34 1.05 -2.37 7.66
CA ASN A 34 1.22 -3.35 6.59
C ASN A 34 2.14 -2.80 5.50
N THR A 35 3.05 -3.63 5.00
CA THR A 35 3.93 -3.30 3.86
C THR A 35 3.40 -3.95 2.60
N TYR A 36 3.40 -3.19 1.50
CA TYR A 36 2.93 -3.61 0.19
C TYR A 36 4.02 -3.39 -0.85
N ARG A 37 4.03 -4.21 -1.89
CA ARG A 37 4.90 -4.06 -3.07
C ARG A 37 4.05 -3.82 -4.30
N VAL A 38 4.36 -2.76 -5.05
CA VAL A 38 3.71 -2.46 -6.33
C VAL A 38 4.03 -3.57 -7.32
N THR A 39 2.99 -4.16 -7.90
CA THR A 39 3.09 -5.24 -8.89
C THR A 39 2.62 -4.83 -10.27
N LYS A 40 1.82 -3.76 -10.36
CA LYS A 40 1.28 -3.27 -11.61
C LYS A 40 1.00 -1.77 -11.53
N MET A 41 1.43 -1.04 -12.56
CA MET A 41 1.19 0.40 -12.78
C MET A 41 0.79 0.62 -14.25
N ASP A 42 -0.45 0.25 -14.60
CA ASP A 42 -0.98 0.49 -15.95
C ASP A 42 -1.99 1.64 -15.90
N GLU A 43 -1.63 2.74 -16.56
CA GLU A 43 -2.51 3.88 -16.80
C GLU A 43 -3.64 3.52 -17.78
N ALA A 44 -4.74 4.27 -17.77
CA ALA A 44 -5.81 4.05 -18.73
C ALA A 44 -5.35 4.40 -20.16
N HIS A 45 -5.52 3.46 -21.11
CA HIS A 45 -5.21 3.68 -22.53
C HIS A 45 -6.10 2.80 -23.42
N ASP A 46 -6.40 3.23 -24.65
CA ASP A 46 -7.13 2.43 -25.66
C ASP A 46 -8.45 1.78 -25.19
N GLY A 47 -9.18 2.43 -24.28
CA GLY A 47 -10.41 1.88 -23.69
C GLY A 47 -10.18 0.82 -22.60
N ILE A 48 -8.92 0.56 -22.25
CA ILE A 48 -8.51 -0.26 -21.11
C ILE A 48 -8.50 0.64 -19.86
N PRO A 49 -9.20 0.27 -18.79
CA PRO A 49 -9.21 1.03 -17.56
C PRO A 49 -7.86 0.94 -16.84
N GLN A 50 -7.54 2.02 -16.12
CA GLN A 50 -6.39 2.08 -15.22
C GLN A 50 -6.41 0.90 -14.24
N THR A 51 -5.27 0.24 -14.05
CA THR A 51 -5.14 -0.91 -13.15
C THR A 51 -3.86 -0.82 -12.33
N TYR A 52 -4.02 -0.58 -11.03
CA TYR A 52 -2.93 -0.55 -10.05
C TYR A 52 -3.08 -1.68 -9.05
N ASN A 53 -2.06 -2.53 -8.95
CA ASN A 53 -2.10 -3.68 -8.07
C ASN A 53 -0.86 -3.73 -7.18
N VAL A 54 -1.06 -4.19 -5.94
CA VAL A 54 0.01 -4.50 -5.00
C VAL A 54 -0.10 -5.93 -4.47
N ALA A 55 1.04 -6.44 -4.03
CA ALA A 55 1.12 -7.62 -3.18
C ALA A 55 1.37 -7.20 -1.72
N PHE A 56 0.69 -7.81 -0.77
CA PHE A 56 1.04 -7.73 0.65
C PHE A 56 2.39 -8.41 0.89
N VAL A 57 3.27 -7.80 1.69
CA VAL A 57 4.63 -8.27 1.96
C VAL A 57 4.84 -8.59 3.44
N SER A 58 4.41 -7.72 4.34
CA SER A 58 4.58 -7.94 5.77
C SER A 58 3.61 -7.13 6.61
N SER A 59 3.49 -7.49 7.88
CA SER A 59 2.80 -6.66 8.86
C SER A 59 3.50 -6.70 10.21
N THR A 60 3.50 -5.57 10.91
CA THR A 60 3.90 -5.48 12.32
C THR A 60 2.73 -5.62 13.28
N ASN A 61 1.49 -5.72 12.77
CA ASN A 61 0.28 -5.80 13.58
C ASN A 61 0.12 -7.16 14.28
N THR A 62 -0.57 -7.17 15.42
CA THR A 62 -0.94 -8.39 16.16
C THR A 62 -2.20 -9.06 15.62
N THR A 63 -3.03 -8.30 14.90
CA THR A 63 -4.15 -8.80 14.09
C THR A 63 -3.99 -8.20 12.72
N VAL A 64 -3.84 -9.05 11.69
CA VAL A 64 -3.57 -8.57 10.33
C VAL A 64 -4.86 -8.56 9.55
N ASN A 65 -5.32 -7.35 9.24
CA ASN A 65 -6.39 -7.14 8.28
C ASN A 65 -5.78 -6.63 6.97
N ILE A 66 -5.87 -7.43 5.91
CA ILE A 66 -5.44 -7.04 4.58
C ILE A 66 -6.66 -6.44 3.88
N PRO A 67 -6.64 -5.17 3.47
CA PRO A 67 -7.80 -4.56 2.82
C PRO A 67 -7.85 -4.94 1.33
N ALA A 68 -9.04 -4.90 0.72
CA ALA A 68 -9.21 -5.10 -0.72
C ALA A 68 -8.47 -4.04 -1.55
N THR A 69 -8.41 -2.82 -1.03
CA THR A 69 -7.72 -1.68 -1.64
C THR A 69 -6.89 -0.93 -0.60
N VAL A 70 -5.78 -0.34 -1.01
CA VAL A 70 -4.93 0.48 -0.13
C VAL A 70 -4.39 1.69 -0.88
N ALA A 71 -4.42 2.85 -0.21
CA ALA A 71 -3.78 4.07 -0.72
C ALA A 71 -2.29 4.10 -0.32
N ASP A 72 -1.45 4.67 -1.18
CA ASP A 72 -0.07 4.97 -0.82
C ASP A 72 -0.02 6.03 0.32
N PRO A 73 1.16 6.27 0.93
CA PRO A 73 1.28 7.21 2.06
C PRO A 73 0.80 8.62 1.75
N HIS A 74 0.89 9.08 0.49
CA HIS A 74 0.50 10.42 0.08
C HIS A 74 -0.91 10.49 -0.54
N ASN A 75 -1.62 9.36 -0.59
CA ASN A 75 -2.94 9.21 -1.24
C ASN A 75 -2.94 9.67 -2.71
N GLN A 76 -1.80 9.55 -3.38
CA GLN A 76 -1.65 9.77 -4.82
C GLN A 76 -2.23 8.62 -5.63
N TYR A 77 -2.08 7.39 -5.15
CA TYR A 77 -2.52 6.17 -5.83
C TYR A 77 -3.35 5.29 -4.89
N THR A 78 -4.41 4.69 -5.43
CA THR A 78 -5.15 3.61 -4.77
C THR A 78 -4.90 2.31 -5.53
N PHE A 79 -4.42 1.29 -4.82
CA PHE A 79 -4.07 -0.01 -5.37
C PHE A 79 -5.08 -1.07 -4.94
N ASN A 80 -5.40 -2.00 -5.84
CA ASN A 80 -6.02 -3.27 -5.46
C ASN A 80 -4.97 -4.18 -4.82
N VAL A 81 -5.28 -4.78 -3.69
CA VAL A 81 -4.43 -5.80 -3.09
C VAL A 81 -4.83 -7.14 -3.69
N THR A 82 -4.00 -7.67 -4.59
CA THR A 82 -4.36 -8.85 -5.40
C THR A 82 -3.52 -10.08 -5.08
N ALA A 83 -2.45 -9.93 -4.28
CA ALA A 83 -1.58 -11.05 -3.96
C ALA A 83 -0.95 -10.96 -2.56
N ILE A 84 -0.51 -12.11 -2.06
CA ILE A 84 0.42 -12.22 -0.94
C ILE A 84 1.78 -12.62 -1.49
N ALA A 85 2.81 -11.82 -1.22
CA ALA A 85 4.14 -11.99 -1.77
C ALA A 85 4.88 -13.21 -1.18
N ASN A 86 5.90 -13.65 -1.92
CA ASN A 86 6.77 -14.73 -1.50
C ASN A 86 7.46 -14.39 -0.17
N ASN A 87 7.53 -15.37 0.74
CA ASN A 87 8.11 -15.19 2.08
C ASN A 87 7.49 -14.04 2.89
N SER A 88 6.20 -13.72 2.68
CA SER A 88 5.54 -12.67 3.46
C SER A 88 5.58 -12.98 4.96
N THR A 89 5.87 -11.99 5.81
CA THR A 89 6.06 -12.20 7.25
C THR A 89 5.10 -11.39 8.11
N VAL A 90 4.55 -12.05 9.14
CA VAL A 90 3.61 -11.46 10.11
C VAL A 90 3.97 -11.92 11.53
N PRO A 91 5.19 -11.60 12.02
CA PRO A 91 5.75 -12.23 13.22
C PRO A 91 4.90 -12.05 14.48
N ASN A 92 4.15 -10.94 14.57
CA ASN A 92 3.38 -10.57 15.75
C ASN A 92 1.93 -11.08 15.70
N ALA A 93 1.48 -11.61 14.56
CA ALA A 93 0.10 -11.94 14.33
C ALA A 93 -0.22 -13.39 14.68
N THR A 94 -1.44 -13.62 15.16
CA THR A 94 -2.03 -14.96 15.30
C THR A 94 -3.17 -15.22 14.33
N SER A 95 -3.71 -14.16 13.73
CA SER A 95 -4.79 -14.23 12.74
C SER A 95 -4.52 -13.29 11.56
N VAL A 96 -4.93 -13.75 10.37
CA VAL A 96 -4.95 -12.93 9.15
C VAL A 96 -6.34 -12.99 8.53
N THR A 97 -6.90 -11.83 8.23
CA THR A 97 -8.09 -11.68 7.40
C THR A 97 -7.69 -11.12 6.04
N MET A 98 -8.15 -11.75 4.97
CA MET A 98 -7.83 -11.39 3.59
C MET A 98 -9.11 -11.07 2.80
N PRO A 99 -9.04 -10.13 1.86
CA PRO A 99 -10.16 -9.82 0.98
C PRO A 99 -10.25 -10.87 -0.14
N ASN A 100 -11.44 -11.03 -0.70
CA ASN A 100 -11.67 -11.85 -1.90
C ASN A 100 -10.91 -11.37 -3.16
N THR A 101 -10.29 -10.19 -3.14
CA THR A 101 -9.45 -9.67 -4.23
C THR A 101 -8.10 -10.39 -4.33
N ILE A 102 -7.69 -11.14 -3.31
CA ILE A 102 -6.47 -11.96 -3.34
C ILE A 102 -6.68 -13.14 -4.29
N VAL A 103 -6.02 -13.10 -5.44
CA VAL A 103 -6.06 -14.18 -6.45
C VAL A 103 -4.80 -15.04 -6.43
N ARG A 104 -3.77 -14.64 -5.69
CA ARG A 104 -2.48 -15.36 -5.61
C ARG A 104 -1.84 -15.27 -4.24
N ILE A 105 -1.46 -16.41 -3.68
CA ILE A 105 -0.61 -16.51 -2.50
C ILE A 105 0.68 -17.22 -2.92
N GLU A 106 1.80 -16.51 -2.84
CA GLU A 106 3.10 -17.02 -3.26
C GLU A 106 3.75 -17.96 -2.24
N ALA A 107 4.79 -18.67 -2.66
CA ALA A 107 5.49 -19.65 -1.84
C ALA A 107 5.99 -19.07 -0.51
N ASN A 108 5.89 -19.87 0.55
CA ASN A 108 6.32 -19.54 1.92
C ASN A 108 5.65 -18.29 2.52
N ALA A 109 4.52 -17.83 2.00
CA ALA A 109 3.72 -16.81 2.67
C ALA A 109 3.38 -17.24 4.10
N PHE A 110 3.59 -16.34 5.06
CA PHE A 110 3.36 -16.54 6.49
C PHE A 110 4.24 -17.64 7.14
N LYS A 111 5.27 -18.14 6.45
CA LYS A 111 6.19 -19.14 7.01
C LYS A 111 6.90 -18.59 8.24
N GLY A 112 6.90 -19.36 9.33
CA GLY A 112 7.51 -18.97 10.60
C GLY A 112 6.71 -17.94 11.40
N GLY A 113 5.50 -17.58 10.96
CA GLY A 113 4.55 -16.80 11.75
C GLY A 113 3.79 -17.66 12.77
N ASN A 114 3.08 -16.98 13.68
CA ASN A 114 2.28 -17.63 14.72
C ASN A 114 0.80 -17.78 14.31
N ILE A 115 0.53 -17.88 13.00
CA ILE A 115 -0.82 -17.88 12.46
C ILE A 115 -1.54 -19.18 12.82
N THR A 116 -2.62 -19.06 13.59
CA THR A 116 -3.52 -20.16 13.94
C THR A 116 -4.85 -20.09 13.19
N SER A 117 -5.16 -18.96 12.55
CA SER A 117 -6.39 -18.77 11.78
C SER A 117 -6.17 -17.88 10.55
N ALA A 118 -6.79 -18.26 9.44
CA ALA A 118 -6.85 -17.48 8.21
C ALA A 118 -8.30 -17.48 7.70
N SER A 119 -8.83 -16.32 7.35
CA SER A 119 -10.20 -16.19 6.84
C SER A 119 -10.27 -15.21 5.68
N SER A 120 -11.25 -15.41 4.80
CA SER A 120 -11.55 -14.54 3.67
C SER A 120 -12.85 -13.76 3.89
N THR A 121 -12.86 -12.48 3.52
CA THR A 121 -14.02 -11.59 3.54
C THR A 121 -14.40 -11.12 2.15
#